data_AF-A0AAU9LF46-F1
#
_entry.id   AF-A0AAU9LF46-F1
#
_cell.length_a   1.000
_cell.length_b   1.000
_cell.length_c   1.000
_cell.angle_alpha   90.00
_cell.angle_beta   90.00
_cell.angle_gamma   90.00
#
_symmetry.space_group_name_H-M   'P 1'
#
loop_
_entity.id
_entity.type
_entity.pdbx_description
1 polymer ?
#
loop_
_entity_poly.entity_id
_entity_poly.type
_entity_poly.pdbx_seq_one_letter_code
_entity_poly.pdbx_strand_id
1 'polypeptide(L)'
;MKQTTIFFLVLFSILITNAQSRDKIVTSKQHVKKRSLLVSGNITQAQMTISSFEKGGDSGRPSDCDGKYHSNSELIVALSSSRLGSTSGASK
;
A
#
# COMPACT_ATOMS: atom_id res chain seq x y z
N MET A 1 -45.63 19.04 20.20
CA MET A 1 -44.66 17.98 20.58
C MET A 1 -44.58 16.81 19.60
N LYS A 2 -45.05 16.94 18.34
CA LYS A 2 -44.95 15.86 17.33
C LYS A 2 -44.02 16.26 16.19
N GLN A 3 -44.09 17.50 15.71
CA GLN A 3 -43.36 17.95 14.52
C GLN A 3 -41.87 18.24 14.76
N THR A 4 -41.50 18.84 15.89
CA THR A 4 -40.09 19.02 16.27
C THR A 4 -39.41 17.67 16.48
N THR A 5 -40.08 16.74 17.14
CA THR A 5 -39.61 15.36 17.31
C THR A 5 -39.43 14.66 15.96
N ILE A 6 -40.38 14.81 15.02
CA ILE A 6 -40.24 14.28 13.64
C ILE A 6 -39.03 14.89 12.93
N PHE A 7 -38.81 16.20 13.06
CA PHE A 7 -37.67 16.87 12.45
C PHE A 7 -36.33 16.35 13.00
N PHE A 8 -36.25 16.16 14.33
CA PHE A 8 -35.08 15.56 14.96
C PHE A 8 -34.85 14.11 14.52
N LEU A 9 -35.91 13.32 14.39
CA LEU A 9 -35.83 11.92 13.90
C LEU A 9 -35.30 11.87 12.46
N VAL A 10 -35.81 12.73 11.57
CA VAL A 10 -35.38 12.80 10.17
C VAL A 10 -33.92 13.26 10.06
N LEU A 11 -33.53 14.29 10.82
CA LEU A 11 -32.16 14.78 10.85
C LEU A 11 -31.18 13.71 11.33
N PHE A 12 -31.54 12.96 12.38
CA PHE A 12 -30.72 11.88 12.91
C PHE A 12 -30.57 10.73 11.91
N SER A 13 -31.64 10.36 11.18
CA SER A 13 -31.58 9.35 10.12
C SER A 13 -30.65 9.75 8.96
N ILE A 14 -30.66 11.04 8.57
CA ILE A 14 -29.78 11.56 7.51
C ILE A 14 -28.32 11.54 7.96
N LEU A 15 -28.04 11.92 9.21
CA LEU A 15 -26.68 11.85 9.78
C LEU A 15 -26.15 10.41 9.82
N ILE A 16 -26.99 9.44 10.21
CA ILE A 16 -26.62 8.01 10.21
C ILE A 16 -26.33 7.51 8.78
N THR A 17 -27.09 7.95 7.77
CA THR A 17 -26.92 7.50 6.38
C THR A 17 -25.60 8.00 5.76
N ASN A 18 -25.18 9.22 6.09
CA ASN A 18 -23.88 9.77 5.65
C ASN A 18 -22.70 9.24 6.49
N ALA A 19 -22.95 8.73 7.69
CA ALA A 19 -21.95 8.14 8.57
C ALA A 19 -21.53 6.71 8.19
N GLN A 20 -22.11 6.12 7.13
CA GLN A 20 -21.48 4.98 6.44
C GLN A 20 -20.30 5.48 5.59
N SER A 21 -19.34 6.07 6.32
CA SER A 21 -17.93 6.07 5.97
C SER A 21 -17.62 4.71 5.38
N ARG A 22 -17.09 4.70 4.17
CA ARG A 22 -16.41 3.52 3.64
C ARG A 22 -15.12 3.34 4.43
N ASP A 23 -15.25 2.98 5.69
CA ASP A 23 -14.31 2.12 6.38
C ASP A 23 -14.44 0.75 5.73
N LYS A 24 -13.90 0.63 4.51
CA LYS A 24 -13.24 -0.61 4.14
C LYS A 24 -12.04 -0.70 5.09
N ILE A 25 -12.31 -1.13 6.31
CA ILE A 25 -11.35 -1.93 7.06
C ILE A 25 -11.15 -3.12 6.14
N VAL A 26 -10.14 -3.02 5.27
CA VAL A 26 -9.49 -4.18 4.71
C VAL A 26 -9.09 -4.96 5.94
N THR A 27 -9.88 -5.98 6.28
CA THR A 27 -9.45 -7.06 7.16
C THR A 27 -8.37 -7.80 6.39
N SER A 28 -7.21 -7.16 6.27
CA SER A 28 -5.97 -7.82 5.92
C SER A 28 -5.79 -8.81 7.04
N LYS A 29 -6.10 -10.08 6.74
CA LYS A 29 -5.81 -11.23 7.58
C LYS A 29 -4.41 -11.02 8.10
N GLN A 30 -4.35 -10.81 9.41
CA GLN A 30 -3.16 -10.53 10.17
C GLN A 30 -2.12 -11.63 9.91
N HIS A 31 -1.10 -11.34 9.10
CA HIS A 31 0.13 -12.12 9.19
C HIS A 31 0.99 -11.43 10.25
N VAL A 32 0.84 -11.89 11.50
CA VAL A 32 1.78 -11.56 12.58
C VAL A 32 3.16 -12.04 12.11
N LYS A 33 3.97 -11.13 11.54
CA LYS A 33 5.36 -11.43 11.25
C LYS A 33 6.13 -11.30 12.55
N LYS A 34 6.30 -12.45 13.21
CA LYS A 34 7.10 -12.59 14.43
C LYS A 34 8.50 -12.01 14.21
N ARG A 35 8.92 -11.12 15.12
CA ARG A 35 10.22 -10.43 15.15
C ARG A 35 11.40 -11.41 15.19
N SER A 36 12.52 -11.05 14.57
CA SER A 36 13.78 -10.85 15.29
C SER A 36 14.74 -10.02 14.44
N LEU A 37 15.13 -8.87 14.99
CA LEU A 37 16.26 -8.07 14.53
C LEU A 37 17.49 -8.72 15.14
N LEU A 38 18.45 -9.19 14.33
CA LEU A 38 19.87 -9.22 14.69
C LEU A 38 20.66 -9.63 13.45
N VAL A 39 21.39 -8.65 12.96
CA VAL A 39 22.25 -8.76 11.79
C VAL A 39 23.55 -9.42 12.20
N SER A 40 23.84 -10.58 11.63
CA SER A 40 25.18 -11.18 11.65
C SER A 40 25.32 -12.03 10.39
N GLY A 41 25.92 -11.44 9.34
CA GLY A 41 26.03 -12.04 8.00
C GLY A 41 24.68 -12.28 7.33
N ASN A 42 23.97 -11.22 6.93
CA ASN A 42 22.51 -11.31 6.72
C ASN A 42 22.10 -12.00 5.43
N ILE A 43 21.90 -13.31 5.49
CA ILE A 43 20.98 -13.99 4.57
C ILE A 43 19.60 -13.41 4.83
N THR A 44 19.19 -12.48 3.96
CA THR A 44 17.96 -11.73 4.16
C THR A 44 16.85 -12.44 3.42
N GLN A 45 16.01 -13.16 4.16
CA GLN A 45 14.90 -13.87 3.55
C GLN A 45 13.91 -12.87 2.93
N ALA A 46 13.65 -13.02 1.64
CA ALA A 46 12.78 -12.16 0.86
C ALA A 46 11.84 -13.03 0.03
N GLN A 47 10.64 -12.50 -0.22
CA GLN A 47 9.78 -13.03 -1.24
C GLN A 47 10.02 -12.19 -2.50
N MET A 48 10.40 -12.85 -3.59
CA MET A 48 10.62 -12.20 -4.87
C MET A 48 9.38 -12.34 -5.73
N THR A 49 9.00 -11.24 -6.37
CA THR A 49 7.92 -11.18 -7.36
C THR A 49 8.49 -10.63 -8.66
N ILE A 50 7.92 -11.05 -9.78
CA ILE A 50 8.32 -10.57 -11.11
C ILE A 50 7.52 -9.29 -11.41
N SER A 51 8.18 -8.27 -11.93
CA SER A 51 7.56 -7.01 -12.31
C SER A 51 8.22 -6.46 -13.57
N SER A 52 7.43 -5.84 -14.44
CA SER A 52 7.91 -5.15 -15.63
C SER A 52 8.08 -3.65 -15.38
N PHE A 53 9.26 -3.14 -15.74
CA PHE A 53 9.65 -1.72 -15.60
C PHE A 53 9.64 -0.97 -16.92
N GLU A 54 9.08 -1.57 -17.97
CA GLU A 54 8.92 -0.94 -19.27
C GLU A 54 7.80 0.08 -19.26
N LYS A 55 7.80 0.96 -20.27
CA LYS A 55 6.75 1.96 -20.40
C LYS A 55 5.40 1.28 -20.69
N GLY A 56 4.43 1.52 -19.82
CA GLY A 56 3.13 0.86 -19.88
C GLY A 56 3.08 -0.54 -19.24
N GLY A 57 4.17 -0.96 -18.57
CA GLY A 57 4.22 -2.14 -17.71
C GLY A 57 3.50 -1.96 -16.37
N ASP A 58 3.78 -2.84 -15.42
CA ASP A 58 2.97 -3.06 -14.21
C ASP A 58 2.78 -1.81 -13.34
N SER A 59 3.83 -1.00 -13.18
CA SER A 59 3.80 0.21 -12.36
C SER A 59 3.26 1.45 -13.10
N GLY A 60 3.19 1.40 -14.43
CA GLY A 60 2.76 2.51 -15.30
C GLY A 60 3.64 3.77 -15.28
N ARG A 61 4.64 3.85 -14.39
CA ARG A 61 5.49 5.03 -14.15
C ARG A 61 6.98 4.66 -14.13
N PRO A 62 7.88 5.63 -14.40
CA PRO A 62 9.32 5.39 -14.37
C PRO A 62 9.81 4.99 -12.97
N SER A 63 10.95 4.31 -12.90
CA SER A 63 11.62 3.93 -11.66
C SER A 63 11.95 5.15 -10.79
N ASP A 64 11.61 5.08 -9.51
CA ASP A 64 11.79 6.21 -8.58
C ASP A 64 13.27 6.58 -8.33
N CYS A 65 14.22 5.64 -8.48
CA CYS A 65 15.64 5.90 -8.21
C CYS A 65 16.30 6.81 -9.26
N ASP A 66 15.95 6.67 -10.54
CA ASP A 66 16.60 7.41 -11.64
C ASP A 66 15.61 8.09 -12.61
N GLY A 67 14.31 7.93 -12.37
CA GLY A 67 13.22 8.53 -13.14
C GLY A 67 13.03 7.93 -14.53
N LYS A 68 13.51 6.71 -14.81
CA LYS A 68 13.49 6.12 -16.16
C LYS A 68 12.71 4.82 -16.25
N TYR A 69 12.31 4.48 -17.47
CA TYR A 69 11.79 3.14 -17.80
C TYR A 69 12.93 2.25 -18.24
N HIS A 70 12.84 0.96 -17.91
CA HIS A 70 13.88 -0.02 -18.20
C HIS A 70 13.30 -1.21 -18.94
N SER A 71 14.09 -1.74 -19.87
CA SER A 71 13.75 -2.97 -20.58
C SER A 71 13.66 -4.15 -19.61
N ASN A 72 12.75 -5.08 -19.85
CA ASN A 72 12.66 -6.32 -19.06
C ASN A 72 13.90 -7.22 -19.22
N SER A 73 14.72 -6.97 -20.23
CA SER A 73 16.02 -7.63 -20.39
C SER A 73 17.10 -7.06 -19.46
N GLU A 74 16.89 -5.89 -18.85
CA GLU A 74 17.80 -5.31 -17.86
C GLU A 74 17.51 -5.92 -16.49
N LEU A 75 18.55 -6.44 -15.82
CA LEU A 75 18.41 -7.09 -14.52
C LEU A 75 18.37 -6.05 -13.41
N ILE A 76 17.17 -5.51 -13.14
CA ILE A 76 16.94 -4.55 -12.05
C ILE A 76 15.83 -5.04 -11.11
N VAL A 77 15.85 -4.57 -9.87
CA VAL A 77 14.87 -4.97 -8.85
C VAL A 77 14.37 -3.77 -8.05
N ALA A 78 13.08 -3.77 -7.70
CA ALA A 78 12.50 -2.83 -6.75
C ALA A 78 12.42 -3.44 -5.35
N LEU A 79 12.80 -2.66 -4.33
CA LEU A 79 12.80 -3.10 -2.94
C LEU A 79 11.72 -2.39 -2.12
N SER A 80 11.14 -3.08 -1.15
CA SER A 80 10.16 -2.49 -0.24
C SER A 80 10.83 -1.64 0.85
N SER A 81 10.17 -0.54 1.22
CA SER A 81 10.67 0.55 2.08
C SER A 81 11.12 0.16 3.50
N SER A 82 10.80 -1.04 3.98
CA SER A 82 11.28 -1.55 5.28
C SER A 82 12.73 -2.07 5.25
N ARG A 83 13.32 -2.19 4.05
CA ARG A 83 14.66 -2.77 3.84
C ARG A 83 15.70 -1.72 3.41
N LEU A 84 15.26 -0.59 2.86
CA LEU A 84 16.08 0.58 2.57
C LEU A 84 15.71 1.68 3.55
N GLY A 85 16.68 2.23 4.27
CA GLY A 85 16.49 3.56 4.87
C GLY A 85 16.15 4.53 3.74
N SER A 86 14.87 4.93 3.66
CA SER A 86 14.28 5.86 2.68
C SER A 86 14.79 5.74 1.23
N THR A 87 14.12 4.92 0.42
CA THR A 87 13.67 5.20 -0.97
C THR A 87 13.14 3.91 -1.58
N SER A 88 11.88 3.91 -2.01
CA SER A 88 11.35 2.88 -2.92
C SER A 88 11.88 3.21 -4.29
N GLY A 89 12.62 2.32 -4.93
CA GLY A 89 13.03 2.49 -6.32
C GLY A 89 13.88 1.32 -6.80
N ALA A 90 14.03 1.23 -8.12
CA ALA A 90 14.75 0.14 -8.75
C ALA A 90 16.25 0.40 -8.71
N SER A 91 16.99 -0.53 -8.10
CA SER A 91 18.45 -0.49 -8.02
C SER A 91 19.05 -1.49 -9.01
N LYS A 92 20.16 -1.08 -9.63
CA LYS A 92 20.93 -1.86 -10.59
C LYS A 92 21.97 -2.74 -9.90
#